data_AF-A0A151IVB5-F1
#
_entry.id   AF-A0A151IVB5-F1
#
_cell.length_a   1.000
_cell.length_b   1.000
_cell.length_c   1.000
_cell.angle_alpha   90.00
_cell.angle_beta   90.00
_cell.angle_gamma   90.00
#
_symmetry.space_group_name_H-M   'P 1'
#
loop_
_entity.id
_entity.type
_entity.pdbx_description
1 polymer ?
#
loop_
_entity_poly.entity_id
_entity_poly.type
_entity_poly.pdbx_seq_one_letter_code
_entity_poly.pdbx_strand_id
1 'polypeptide(L)'
;VSNCVRCALLSVPKLSELREYFLTEKMSKYRIVMVRHGESEWNKLNLFCGWYDANLSDKGKNEAVSAGKALKDVGYTFDIAHTSVLTRAQETLKSILKEIGQEDLPVHKTWRLNERHYGGLTGMNKAETAAKYGEEQVQIWRRSFDVPPPPMESDHKYYDTIVKDARYANGPKPDEFPKFESLKLTIERTLPYWNDTIIPQLKEGKRIIIAAHGNSLRGIVKHLDEMSNEQIMGLNLPTGIPFVYELDENFKPVVSMKFLGDEETVKAAIAAVAAQGKAK
;
A
#
# COMPACT_ATOMS: atom_id res chain seq x y z
N VAL A 1 27.97 -52.91 38.26
CA VAL A 1 28.82 -51.89 38.92
C VAL A 1 29.09 -50.79 37.91
N SER A 2 28.89 -49.56 38.35
CA SER A 2 28.38 -48.43 37.57
C SER A 2 29.35 -47.82 36.55
N ASN A 3 28.74 -47.18 35.56
CA ASN A 3 29.32 -46.55 34.38
C ASN A 3 29.84 -45.13 34.64
N CYS A 4 30.78 -44.75 33.78
CA CYS A 4 31.64 -43.57 33.72
C CYS A 4 30.93 -42.19 33.78
N VAL A 5 31.49 -41.29 34.60
CA VAL A 5 31.18 -39.85 34.66
C VAL A 5 31.99 -39.13 33.58
N ARG A 6 31.31 -38.42 32.66
CA ARG A 6 31.95 -37.38 31.82
C ARG A 6 31.09 -36.12 31.87
N CYS A 7 31.56 -35.14 32.64
CA CYS A 7 31.10 -33.76 32.59
C CYS A 7 31.31 -33.22 31.17
N ALA A 8 30.22 -32.88 30.48
CA ALA A 8 30.27 -32.01 29.30
C ALA A 8 30.43 -30.57 29.79
N LEU A 9 31.66 -30.06 29.76
CA LEU A 9 31.95 -28.63 29.84
C LEU A 9 31.24 -27.95 28.67
N LEU A 10 30.20 -27.18 28.97
CA LEU A 10 29.60 -26.24 28.03
C LEU A 10 30.67 -25.18 27.72
N SER A 11 31.25 -25.25 26.53
CA SER A 11 32.16 -24.26 25.97
C SER A 11 31.47 -22.89 25.97
N VAL A 12 31.96 -21.96 26.79
CA VAL A 12 31.59 -20.54 26.71
C VAL A 12 32.14 -20.01 25.37
N PRO A 13 31.30 -19.46 24.47
CA PRO A 13 31.76 -18.96 23.18
C PRO A 13 32.78 -17.83 23.34
N LYS A 14 33.71 -17.72 22.39
CA LYS A 14 34.76 -16.67 22.44
C LYS A 14 34.12 -15.28 22.29
N LEU A 15 34.69 -14.27 22.94
CA LEU A 15 34.25 -12.86 22.84
C LEU A 15 34.12 -12.34 21.39
N SER A 16 34.89 -12.90 20.45
CA SER A 16 34.78 -12.62 19.01
C SER A 16 33.53 -13.21 18.37
N GLU A 17 33.13 -14.42 18.77
CA GLU A 17 31.92 -15.11 18.31
C GLU A 17 30.67 -14.46 18.90
N LEU A 18 30.74 -13.98 20.15
CA LEU A 18 29.69 -13.15 20.75
C LEU A 18 29.55 -11.81 20.01
N ARG A 19 30.65 -11.21 19.55
CA ARG A 19 30.59 -9.98 18.72
C ARG A 19 29.87 -10.21 17.40
N GLU A 20 30.15 -11.31 16.70
CA GLU A 20 29.46 -11.67 15.45
C GLU A 20 27.98 -12.02 15.68
N TYR A 21 27.67 -12.65 16.82
CA TYR A 21 26.31 -12.94 17.25
C TYR A 21 25.51 -11.67 17.59
N PHE A 22 26.15 -10.67 18.23
CA PHE A 22 25.54 -9.36 18.50
C PHE A 22 25.49 -8.43 17.28
N LEU A 23 26.26 -8.70 16.22
CA LEU A 23 26.30 -7.88 15.00
C LEU A 23 25.26 -8.30 13.94
N THR A 24 24.55 -9.42 14.12
CA THR A 24 23.68 -9.99 13.07
C THR A 24 22.24 -10.28 13.48
N GLU A 25 21.81 -9.95 14.70
CA GLU A 25 20.38 -9.70 14.92
C GLU A 25 20.07 -8.32 14.38
N LYS A 26 19.56 -8.25 13.15
CA LYS A 26 18.93 -7.03 12.65
C LYS A 26 17.69 -6.75 13.50
N MET A 27 17.89 -6.06 14.62
CA MET A 27 16.81 -5.67 15.51
C MET A 27 15.89 -4.72 14.77
N SER A 28 14.58 -4.98 14.81
CA SER A 28 13.61 -4.01 14.31
C SER A 28 13.71 -2.72 15.11
N LYS A 29 13.97 -1.62 14.42
CA LYS A 29 14.08 -0.28 15.02
C LYS A 29 12.83 0.55 14.76
N TYR A 30 12.30 0.47 13.55
CA TYR A 30 11.12 1.23 13.14
C TYR A 30 9.99 0.31 12.75
N ARG A 31 8.76 0.78 12.94
CA ARG A 31 7.55 0.07 12.51
C ARG A 31 6.63 1.01 11.76
N ILE A 32 6.13 0.54 10.62
CA ILE A 32 5.15 1.25 9.82
C ILE A 32 4.03 0.31 9.40
N VAL A 33 2.79 0.79 9.50
CA VAL A 33 1.59 0.08 9.08
C VAL A 33 1.05 0.72 7.82
N MET A 34 0.70 -0.10 6.84
CA MET A 34 0.09 0.34 5.60
C MET A 34 -1.20 -0.42 5.36
N VAL A 35 -2.18 0.24 4.76
CA VAL A 35 -3.46 -0.36 4.41
C VAL A 35 -3.96 0.20 3.08
N ARG A 36 -4.31 -0.70 2.17
CA ARG A 36 -5.09 -0.33 0.99
C ARG A 36 -6.53 -0.08 1.43
N HIS A 37 -7.13 1.00 0.96
CA HIS A 37 -8.53 1.30 1.23
C HIS A 37 -9.47 0.10 0.99
N GLY A 38 -10.60 0.07 1.70
CA GLY A 38 -11.64 -0.94 1.47
C GLY A 38 -12.24 -0.84 0.06
N GLU A 39 -12.97 -1.85 -0.39
CA GLU A 39 -13.59 -1.86 -1.73
C GLU A 39 -14.37 -0.56 -2.03
N SER A 40 -14.04 0.11 -3.13
CA SER A 40 -14.80 1.27 -3.60
C SER A 40 -16.03 0.87 -4.42
N GLU A 41 -16.98 1.79 -4.59
CA GLU A 41 -18.13 1.60 -5.49
C GLU A 41 -17.68 1.21 -6.91
N TRP A 42 -16.60 1.82 -7.40
CA TRP A 42 -16.04 1.51 -8.72
C TRP A 42 -15.24 0.21 -8.75
N ASN A 43 -14.67 -0.24 -7.63
CA ASN A 43 -14.11 -1.59 -7.54
C ASN A 43 -15.21 -2.65 -7.67
N LYS A 44 -16.33 -2.46 -6.97
CA LYS A 44 -17.52 -3.33 -7.05
C LYS A 44 -18.08 -3.41 -8.49
N LEU A 45 -18.13 -2.28 -9.19
CA LEU A 45 -18.57 -2.20 -10.59
C LEU A 45 -17.48 -2.61 -11.61
N ASN A 46 -16.31 -3.03 -11.13
CA ASN A 46 -15.14 -3.37 -11.94
C ASN A 46 -14.70 -2.29 -12.93
N LEU A 47 -14.78 -1.02 -12.54
CA LEU A 47 -14.33 0.11 -13.32
C LEU A 47 -12.87 0.48 -12.99
N PHE A 48 -12.15 1.05 -13.95
CA PHE A 48 -10.87 1.72 -13.69
C PHE A 48 -11.13 3.04 -12.95
N CYS A 49 -10.83 3.09 -11.65
CA CYS A 49 -11.09 4.27 -10.80
C CYS A 49 -10.01 5.35 -10.92
N GLY A 50 -8.77 5.01 -10.58
CA GLY A 50 -7.66 5.96 -10.63
C GLY A 50 -7.92 7.20 -9.77
N TRP A 51 -7.83 8.39 -10.37
CA TRP A 51 -8.01 9.65 -9.68
C TRP A 51 -9.47 10.11 -9.58
N TYR A 52 -10.41 9.39 -10.19
CA TYR A 52 -11.82 9.62 -9.89
C TYR A 52 -12.10 9.35 -8.40
N ASP A 53 -12.86 10.23 -7.78
CA ASP A 53 -13.13 10.17 -6.35
C ASP A 53 -14.36 9.33 -6.00
N ALA A 54 -14.28 8.02 -6.23
CA ALA A 54 -15.30 7.09 -5.78
C ALA A 54 -15.29 6.91 -4.25
N ASN A 55 -16.48 6.76 -3.67
CA ASN A 55 -16.67 6.43 -2.25
C ASN A 55 -16.39 4.95 -1.96
N LEU A 56 -16.32 4.59 -0.68
CA LEU A 56 -16.35 3.19 -0.26
C LEU A 56 -17.73 2.57 -0.53
N SER A 57 -17.73 1.31 -0.99
CA SER A 57 -18.95 0.48 -0.97
C SER A 57 -19.30 0.11 0.48
N ASP A 58 -20.51 -0.40 0.74
CA ASP A 58 -20.86 -0.88 2.08
C ASP A 58 -19.94 -2.00 2.56
N LYS A 59 -19.49 -2.85 1.64
CA LYS A 59 -18.44 -3.83 1.91
C LYS A 59 -17.12 -3.16 2.28
N GLY A 60 -16.69 -2.13 1.53
CA GLY A 60 -15.47 -1.39 1.83
C GLY A 60 -15.50 -0.66 3.18
N LYS A 61 -16.67 -0.15 3.61
CA LYS A 61 -16.86 0.43 4.94
C LYS A 61 -16.66 -0.64 6.03
N ASN A 62 -17.25 -1.82 5.85
CA ASN A 62 -17.07 -2.94 6.78
C ASN A 62 -15.61 -3.42 6.82
N GLU A 63 -14.93 -3.51 5.67
CA GLU A 63 -13.51 -3.83 5.60
C GLU A 63 -12.66 -2.82 6.39
N ALA A 64 -12.95 -1.52 6.29
CA ALA A 64 -12.25 -0.49 7.05
C ALA A 64 -12.45 -0.60 8.57
N VAL A 65 -13.66 -0.95 9.01
CA VAL A 65 -13.94 -1.23 10.43
C VAL A 65 -13.19 -2.48 10.90
N SER A 66 -13.20 -3.55 10.10
CA SER A 66 -12.44 -4.78 10.41
C SER A 66 -10.94 -4.53 10.51
N ALA A 67 -10.38 -3.69 9.62
CA ALA A 67 -8.99 -3.25 9.68
C ALA A 67 -8.66 -2.57 11.01
N GLY A 68 -9.54 -1.68 11.48
CA GLY A 68 -9.41 -0.99 12.75
C GLY A 68 -9.45 -1.94 13.95
N LYS A 69 -10.37 -2.90 13.94
CA LYS A 69 -10.45 -3.96 14.96
C LYS A 69 -9.20 -4.83 15.00
N ALA A 70 -8.70 -5.28 13.84
CA ALA A 70 -7.48 -6.07 13.76
C ALA A 70 -6.26 -5.33 14.34
N LEU A 71 -6.16 -4.02 14.11
CA LEU A 71 -5.12 -3.18 14.71
C LEU A 71 -5.29 -3.03 16.23
N LYS A 72 -6.53 -2.82 16.69
CA LYS A 72 -6.88 -2.71 18.11
C LYS A 72 -6.55 -3.98 18.88
N ASP A 73 -6.89 -5.14 18.33
CA ASP A 73 -6.71 -6.45 18.98
C ASP A 73 -5.23 -6.77 19.24
N VAL A 74 -4.33 -6.29 18.38
CA VAL A 74 -2.87 -6.41 18.54
C VAL A 74 -2.27 -5.24 19.34
N GLY A 75 -3.07 -4.24 19.72
CA GLY A 75 -2.64 -3.09 20.52
C GLY A 75 -1.83 -2.05 19.75
N TYR A 76 -2.04 -1.92 18.44
CA TYR A 76 -1.38 -0.90 17.64
C TYR A 76 -1.84 0.51 18.01
N THR A 77 -0.88 1.41 18.15
CA THR A 77 -1.11 2.85 18.33
C THR A 77 -0.13 3.64 17.46
N PHE A 78 -0.56 4.82 17.03
CA PHE A 78 0.17 5.66 16.08
C PHE A 78 0.38 7.07 16.62
N ASP A 79 1.39 7.76 16.11
CA ASP A 79 1.70 9.15 16.44
C ASP A 79 1.33 10.10 15.30
N ILE A 80 1.22 9.56 14.07
CA ILE A 80 0.88 10.31 12.87
C ILE A 80 0.29 9.38 11.81
N ALA A 81 -0.65 9.91 11.02
CA ALA A 81 -1.27 9.19 9.91
C ALA A 81 -1.09 9.92 8.58
N HIS A 82 -1.01 9.13 7.51
CA HIS A 82 -0.89 9.64 6.15
C HIS A 82 -1.93 9.02 5.24
N THR A 83 -2.45 9.82 4.32
CA THR A 83 -3.40 9.33 3.32
C THR A 83 -3.32 10.14 2.02
N SER A 84 -3.99 9.62 0.99
CA SER A 84 -4.16 10.32 -0.28
C SER A 84 -5.19 11.45 -0.18
N VAL A 85 -5.36 12.24 -1.23
CA VAL A 85 -6.47 13.23 -1.32
C VAL A 85 -7.80 12.62 -1.80
N LEU A 86 -7.88 11.29 -1.96
CA LEU A 86 -9.08 10.59 -2.40
C LEU A 86 -9.90 10.07 -1.21
N THR A 87 -11.21 10.28 -1.25
CA THR A 87 -12.17 10.12 -0.16
C THR A 87 -12.16 8.70 0.39
N ARG A 88 -12.19 7.68 -0.48
CA ARG A 88 -12.14 6.26 -0.05
C ARG A 88 -10.97 5.89 0.87
N ALA A 89 -9.79 6.49 0.67
CA ALA A 89 -8.64 6.23 1.53
C ALA A 89 -8.76 6.99 2.86
N GLN A 90 -9.30 8.21 2.82
CA GLN A 90 -9.58 9.02 4.00
C GLN A 90 -10.67 8.40 4.89
N GLU A 91 -11.75 7.89 4.30
CA GLU A 91 -12.82 7.19 5.01
C GLU A 91 -12.33 5.87 5.63
N THR A 92 -11.46 5.15 4.92
CA THR A 92 -10.82 3.95 5.47
C THR A 92 -10.00 4.32 6.70
N LEU A 93 -9.12 5.33 6.58
CA LEU A 93 -8.30 5.78 7.70
C LEU A 93 -9.16 6.26 8.87
N LYS A 94 -10.17 7.08 8.62
CA LYS A 94 -11.09 7.59 9.65
C LYS A 94 -11.76 6.45 10.41
N SER A 95 -12.22 5.41 9.72
CA SER A 95 -12.84 4.24 10.34
C SER A 95 -11.82 3.49 11.22
N ILE A 96 -10.59 3.31 10.73
CA ILE A 96 -9.51 2.68 11.51
C ILE A 96 -9.21 3.48 12.77
N LEU A 97 -9.00 4.79 12.64
CA LEU A 97 -8.69 5.69 13.76
C LEU A 97 -9.79 5.69 14.82
N LYS A 98 -11.06 5.62 14.40
CA LYS A 98 -12.19 5.47 15.31
C LYS A 98 -12.13 4.17 16.11
N GLU A 99 -11.91 3.03 15.45
CA GLU A 99 -11.89 1.72 16.13
C GLU A 99 -10.76 1.61 17.16
N ILE A 100 -9.58 2.17 16.84
CA ILE A 100 -8.42 2.18 17.75
C ILE A 100 -8.48 3.33 18.79
N GLY A 101 -9.48 4.20 18.74
CA GLY A 101 -9.66 5.32 19.68
C GLY A 101 -8.67 6.47 19.51
N GLN A 102 -8.21 6.73 18.27
CA GLN A 102 -7.26 7.81 17.93
C GLN A 102 -7.83 8.77 16.87
N GLU A 103 -9.09 9.20 17.01
CA GLU A 103 -9.75 10.09 16.04
C GLU A 103 -9.07 11.46 15.89
N ASP A 104 -8.41 11.95 16.94
CA ASP A 104 -7.70 13.23 16.97
C ASP A 104 -6.24 13.15 16.47
N LEU A 105 -5.82 11.98 15.96
CA LEU A 105 -4.46 11.79 15.46
C LEU A 105 -4.14 12.76 14.31
N PRO A 106 -2.98 13.41 14.26
CA PRO A 106 -2.60 14.25 13.13
C PRO A 106 -2.60 13.47 11.81
N VAL A 107 -3.37 13.94 10.82
CA VAL A 107 -3.49 13.32 9.50
C VAL A 107 -2.93 14.23 8.40
N HIS A 108 -1.92 13.75 7.68
CA HIS A 108 -1.38 14.42 6.50
C HIS A 108 -1.96 13.83 5.21
N LYS A 109 -2.47 14.70 4.33
CA LYS A 109 -3.03 14.32 3.04
C LYS A 109 -2.10 14.76 1.91
N THR A 110 -1.89 13.91 0.91
CA THR A 110 -1.08 14.27 -0.26
C THR A 110 -1.55 13.57 -1.53
N TRP A 111 -1.52 14.27 -2.67
CA TRP A 111 -1.80 13.66 -3.96
C TRP A 111 -0.72 12.64 -4.35
N ARG A 112 0.49 12.74 -3.78
CA ARG A 112 1.59 11.80 -4.03
C ARG A 112 1.26 10.38 -3.55
N LEU A 113 0.27 10.21 -2.68
CA LEU A 113 -0.24 8.90 -2.25
C LEU A 113 -1.48 8.43 -3.03
N ASN A 114 -2.00 9.22 -3.98
CA ASN A 114 -3.15 8.83 -4.82
C ASN A 114 -2.88 7.51 -5.56
N GLU A 115 -3.96 6.84 -5.96
CA GLU A 115 -3.88 5.71 -6.89
C GLU A 115 -3.19 6.11 -8.20
N ARG A 116 -2.73 5.12 -8.98
CA ARG A 116 -2.28 5.32 -10.36
C ARG A 116 -3.37 6.03 -11.19
N HIS A 117 -3.00 7.07 -11.93
CA HIS A 117 -3.88 7.73 -12.89
C HIS A 117 -4.09 6.83 -14.11
N TYR A 118 -5.30 6.29 -14.28
CA TYR A 118 -5.62 5.38 -15.38
C TYR A 118 -5.88 6.08 -16.73
N GLY A 119 -5.77 7.41 -16.76
CA GLY A 119 -5.87 8.19 -17.98
C GLY A 119 -7.21 7.97 -18.68
N GLY A 120 -7.18 7.77 -20.00
CA GLY A 120 -8.37 7.55 -20.81
C GLY A 120 -9.13 6.26 -20.52
N LEU A 121 -8.58 5.36 -19.69
CA LEU A 121 -9.31 4.17 -19.23
C LEU A 121 -10.26 4.48 -18.07
N THR A 122 -10.15 5.66 -17.45
CA THR A 122 -10.91 6.02 -16.25
C THR A 122 -12.41 5.93 -16.49
N GLY A 123 -13.09 5.09 -15.69
CA GLY A 123 -14.53 4.85 -15.77
C GLY A 123 -14.94 3.76 -16.76
N MET A 124 -14.00 3.16 -17.50
CA MET A 124 -14.27 1.99 -18.32
C MET A 124 -14.33 0.72 -17.47
N ASN A 125 -15.21 -0.22 -17.82
CA ASN A 125 -15.23 -1.55 -17.20
C ASN A 125 -14.05 -2.39 -17.69
N LYS A 126 -13.34 -3.07 -16.78
CA LYS A 126 -12.13 -3.82 -17.12
C LYS A 126 -12.41 -5.01 -18.05
N ALA A 127 -13.53 -5.70 -17.87
CA ALA A 127 -13.90 -6.84 -18.71
C ALA A 127 -14.32 -6.38 -20.12
N GLU A 128 -15.11 -5.32 -20.22
CA GLU A 128 -15.49 -4.74 -21.52
C GLU A 128 -14.27 -4.16 -22.26
N THR A 129 -13.34 -3.55 -21.52
CA THR A 129 -12.07 -3.07 -22.08
C THR A 129 -11.25 -4.25 -22.60
N ALA A 130 -11.23 -5.39 -21.91
CA ALA A 130 -10.53 -6.59 -22.34
C ALA A 130 -11.18 -7.19 -23.60
N ALA A 131 -12.52 -7.18 -23.70
CA ALA A 131 -13.22 -7.60 -24.91
C ALA A 131 -12.91 -6.69 -26.11
N LYS A 132 -12.73 -5.38 -25.88
CA LYS A 132 -12.47 -4.39 -26.94
C LYS A 132 -11.01 -4.35 -27.40
N TYR A 133 -10.06 -4.43 -26.47
CA TYR A 133 -8.62 -4.20 -26.74
C TYR A 133 -7.77 -5.47 -26.60
N GLY A 134 -8.35 -6.58 -26.16
CA GLY A 134 -7.66 -7.83 -25.86
C GLY A 134 -7.21 -7.94 -24.40
N GLU A 135 -7.25 -9.15 -23.84
CA GLU A 135 -6.86 -9.42 -22.45
C GLU A 135 -5.39 -9.08 -22.19
N GLU A 136 -4.49 -9.43 -23.11
CA GLU A 136 -3.05 -9.15 -23.00
C GLU A 136 -2.79 -7.65 -22.89
N GLN A 137 -3.43 -6.83 -23.74
CA GLN A 137 -3.26 -5.38 -23.73
C GLN A 137 -3.78 -4.75 -22.43
N VAL A 138 -4.93 -5.21 -21.94
CA VAL A 138 -5.49 -4.75 -20.65
C VAL A 138 -4.63 -5.21 -19.48
N GLN A 139 -4.06 -6.42 -19.54
CA GLN A 139 -3.11 -6.89 -18.54
C GLN A 139 -1.84 -6.05 -18.54
N ILE A 140 -1.30 -5.68 -19.71
CA ILE A 140 -0.18 -4.75 -19.85
C ILE A 140 -0.54 -3.42 -19.19
N TRP A 141 -1.66 -2.78 -19.55
CA TRP A 141 -2.03 -1.51 -18.92
C TRP A 141 -2.26 -1.62 -17.41
N ARG A 142 -2.79 -2.74 -16.91
CA ARG A 142 -3.04 -2.95 -15.48
C ARG A 142 -1.80 -3.25 -14.68
N ARG A 143 -0.86 -4.02 -15.25
CA ARG A 143 0.22 -4.65 -14.50
C ARG A 143 1.61 -4.23 -14.93
N SER A 144 1.82 -3.90 -16.20
CA SER A 144 3.13 -3.49 -16.69
C SER A 144 3.72 -2.38 -15.82
N PHE A 145 5.02 -2.53 -15.57
CA PHE A 145 5.76 -1.60 -14.76
C PHE A 145 5.86 -0.22 -15.43
N ASP A 146 6.22 -0.18 -16.71
CA ASP A 146 6.60 1.03 -17.42
C ASP A 146 5.59 1.46 -18.50
N VAL A 147 4.72 0.58 -18.98
CA VAL A 147 3.73 0.93 -20.02
C VAL A 147 2.53 1.68 -19.42
N PRO A 148 2.31 2.96 -19.77
CA PRO A 148 1.15 3.71 -19.31
C PRO A 148 -0.13 3.35 -20.11
N PRO A 149 -1.32 3.63 -19.56
CA PRO A 149 -2.56 3.63 -20.33
C PRO A 149 -2.61 4.85 -21.27
N PRO A 150 -3.57 4.90 -22.21
CA PRO A 150 -3.83 6.11 -22.99
C PRO A 150 -4.05 7.35 -22.11
N PRO A 151 -3.63 8.55 -22.56
CA PRO A 151 -3.87 9.80 -21.83
C PRO A 151 -5.36 10.12 -21.66
N MET A 152 -5.68 10.81 -20.56
CA MET A 152 -6.97 11.48 -20.42
C MET A 152 -6.92 12.83 -21.14
N GLU A 153 -7.65 12.94 -22.24
CA GLU A 153 -7.80 14.19 -22.99
C GLU A 153 -8.92 15.07 -22.43
N SER A 154 -8.94 16.34 -22.82
CA SER A 154 -9.86 17.35 -22.27
C SER A 154 -11.34 17.11 -22.58
N ASP A 155 -11.64 16.29 -23.59
CA ASP A 155 -12.99 15.88 -23.96
C ASP A 155 -13.47 14.62 -23.21
N HIS A 156 -12.61 14.00 -22.40
CA HIS A 156 -12.95 12.82 -21.63
C HIS A 156 -14.05 13.13 -20.59
N LYS A 157 -15.05 12.25 -20.48
CA LYS A 157 -16.24 12.41 -19.61
C LYS A 157 -15.93 12.86 -18.17
N TYR A 158 -14.82 12.38 -17.60
CA TYR A 158 -14.43 12.66 -16.22
C TYR A 158 -13.28 13.69 -16.09
N TYR A 159 -12.84 14.31 -17.19
CA TYR A 159 -11.70 15.24 -17.19
C TYR A 159 -11.94 16.40 -16.23
N ASP A 160 -13.02 17.15 -16.44
CA ASP A 160 -13.35 18.32 -15.61
C ASP A 160 -13.58 17.95 -14.15
N THR A 161 -14.19 16.80 -13.88
CA THR A 161 -14.43 16.31 -12.51
C THR A 161 -13.14 16.01 -11.76
N ILE A 162 -12.06 15.66 -12.46
CA ILE A 162 -10.76 15.35 -11.84
C ILE A 162 -9.86 16.58 -11.82
N VAL A 163 -9.68 17.24 -12.97
CA VAL A 163 -8.70 18.32 -13.14
C VAL A 163 -9.15 19.61 -12.45
N LYS A 164 -10.46 19.90 -12.42
CA LYS A 164 -11.00 21.10 -11.78
C LYS A 164 -11.43 20.88 -10.33
N ASP A 165 -11.15 19.71 -9.75
CA ASP A 165 -11.53 19.40 -8.37
C ASP A 165 -10.71 20.25 -7.39
N ALA A 166 -11.41 20.90 -6.46
CA ALA A 166 -10.81 21.79 -5.46
C ALA A 166 -9.75 21.11 -4.57
N ARG A 167 -9.76 19.77 -4.44
CA ARG A 167 -8.73 19.03 -3.68
C ARG A 167 -7.32 19.22 -4.23
N TYR A 168 -7.20 19.57 -5.51
CA TYR A 168 -5.92 19.78 -6.19
C TYR A 168 -5.49 21.25 -6.22
N ALA A 169 -6.19 22.14 -5.50
CA ALA A 169 -5.86 23.57 -5.44
C ALA A 169 -4.43 23.84 -4.93
N ASN A 170 -3.88 22.96 -4.09
CA ASN A 170 -2.52 23.06 -3.55
C ASN A 170 -1.52 22.11 -4.23
N GLY A 171 -1.89 21.55 -5.38
CA GLY A 171 -1.04 20.67 -6.17
C GLY A 171 -1.73 19.35 -6.56
N PRO A 172 -1.20 18.63 -7.56
CA PRO A 172 0.07 18.91 -8.27
C PRO A 172 0.03 20.19 -9.11
N LYS A 173 1.21 20.76 -9.40
CA LYS A 173 1.31 21.86 -10.36
C LYS A 173 0.80 21.41 -11.74
N PRO A 174 0.37 22.31 -12.63
CA PRO A 174 -0.17 21.93 -13.93
C PRO A 174 0.73 21.01 -14.76
N ASP A 175 2.05 21.19 -14.68
CA ASP A 175 3.08 20.37 -15.34
C ASP A 175 3.32 19.02 -14.64
N GLU A 176 3.01 18.92 -13.35
CA GLU A 176 3.08 17.68 -12.56
C GLU A 176 1.74 16.91 -12.54
N PHE A 177 0.65 17.51 -13.05
CA PHE A 177 -0.67 16.87 -13.05
C PHE A 177 -0.71 15.77 -14.11
N PRO A 178 -0.78 14.48 -13.72
CA PRO A 178 -0.63 13.40 -14.68
C PRO A 178 -1.88 13.24 -15.53
N LYS A 179 -1.72 13.15 -16.85
CA LYS A 179 -2.78 12.68 -17.76
C LYS A 179 -2.95 11.17 -17.72
N PHE A 180 -1.92 10.45 -17.29
CA PHE A 180 -1.82 9.00 -17.17
C PHE A 180 -0.60 8.66 -16.32
N GLU A 181 -0.56 7.46 -15.76
CA GLU A 181 0.62 6.95 -15.08
C GLU A 181 0.85 5.48 -15.45
N SER A 182 2.10 5.07 -15.62
CA SER A 182 2.52 3.68 -15.41
C SER A 182 2.75 3.43 -13.91
N LEU A 183 3.05 2.19 -13.51
CA LEU A 183 3.46 1.95 -12.12
C LEU A 183 4.77 2.68 -11.82
N LYS A 184 5.70 2.74 -12.77
CA LYS A 184 6.94 3.52 -12.70
C LYS A 184 6.66 5.00 -12.45
N LEU A 185 5.80 5.64 -13.24
CA LEU A 185 5.44 7.06 -13.05
C LEU A 185 4.78 7.30 -11.68
N THR A 186 3.91 6.37 -11.25
CA THR A 186 3.30 6.43 -9.91
C THR A 186 4.38 6.40 -8.81
N ILE A 187 5.38 5.53 -8.96
CA ILE A 187 6.52 5.41 -8.03
C ILE A 187 7.36 6.69 -8.02
N GLU A 188 7.67 7.25 -9.19
CA GLU A 188 8.48 8.46 -9.33
C GLU A 188 7.90 9.65 -8.55
N ARG A 189 6.57 9.78 -8.46
CA ARG A 189 5.94 10.81 -7.63
C ARG A 189 5.62 10.39 -6.19
N THR A 190 5.56 9.09 -5.90
CA THR A 190 5.30 8.55 -4.54
C THR A 190 6.56 8.52 -3.68
N LEU A 191 7.70 8.09 -4.22
CA LEU A 191 8.95 7.92 -3.45
C LEU A 191 9.55 9.21 -2.91
N PRO A 192 9.46 10.38 -3.58
CA PRO A 192 9.86 11.64 -2.95
C PRO A 192 9.09 11.90 -1.65
N TYR A 193 7.79 11.61 -1.60
CA TYR A 193 7.03 11.74 -0.35
C TYR A 193 7.48 10.74 0.73
N TRP A 194 7.79 9.51 0.33
CA TRP A 194 8.37 8.51 1.24
C TRP A 194 9.70 8.99 1.83
N ASN A 195 10.64 9.42 0.99
CA ASN A 195 11.98 9.81 1.40
C ASN A 195 12.02 11.14 2.18
N ASP A 196 11.21 12.12 1.76
CA ASP A 196 11.29 13.49 2.28
C ASP A 196 10.33 13.74 3.45
N THR A 197 9.36 12.86 3.67
CA THR A 197 8.37 13.01 4.76
C THR A 197 8.34 11.79 5.68
N ILE A 198 8.14 10.59 5.15
CA ILE A 198 7.95 9.38 5.98
C ILE A 198 9.26 8.98 6.67
N ILE A 199 10.38 8.93 5.94
CA ILE A 199 11.68 8.55 6.51
C ILE A 199 12.14 9.50 7.64
N PRO A 200 12.08 10.84 7.51
CA PRO A 200 12.36 11.76 8.62
C PRO A 200 11.50 11.49 9.86
N GLN A 201 10.21 11.23 9.69
CA GLN A 201 9.33 10.93 10.81
C GLN A 201 9.63 9.58 11.48
N LEU A 202 10.04 8.57 10.69
CA LEU A 202 10.54 7.30 11.25
C LEU A 202 11.84 7.54 12.04
N LYS A 203 12.76 8.39 11.57
CA LYS A 203 13.98 8.78 12.29
C LYS A 203 13.68 9.45 13.64
N GLU A 204 12.58 10.19 13.73
CA GLU A 204 12.08 10.79 14.97
C GLU A 204 11.43 9.76 15.92
N GLY A 205 11.33 8.48 15.51
CA GLY A 205 10.73 7.41 16.30
C GLY A 205 9.21 7.36 16.25
N LYS A 206 8.58 8.09 15.31
CA LYS A 206 7.12 8.11 15.17
C LYS A 206 6.60 6.76 14.66
N ARG A 207 5.50 6.30 15.22
CA ARG A 207 4.72 5.15 14.74
C ARG A 207 3.72 5.64 13.70
N ILE A 208 3.85 5.15 12.48
CA ILE A 208 3.15 5.69 11.32
C ILE A 208 2.13 4.70 10.78
N ILE A 209 0.94 5.20 10.42
CA ILE A 209 -0.02 4.48 9.58
C ILE A 209 -0.23 5.20 8.25
N ILE A 210 -0.22 4.47 7.14
CA ILE A 210 -0.54 4.99 5.80
C ILE A 210 -1.77 4.26 5.24
N ALA A 211 -2.84 5.00 4.99
CA ALA A 211 -4.01 4.51 4.27
C ALA A 211 -4.00 5.05 2.83
N ALA A 212 -3.79 4.18 1.84
CA ALA A 212 -3.65 4.59 0.45
C ALA A 212 -4.26 3.55 -0.51
N HIS A 213 -3.64 3.35 -1.68
CA HIS A 213 -4.23 2.61 -2.81
C HIS A 213 -3.32 1.49 -3.27
N GLY A 214 -3.82 0.65 -4.18
CA GLY A 214 -3.11 -0.53 -4.62
C GLY A 214 -1.76 -0.21 -5.24
N ASN A 215 -1.70 0.69 -6.24
CA ASN A 215 -0.45 0.93 -6.95
C ASN A 215 0.51 1.88 -6.23
N SER A 216 0.00 2.83 -5.44
CA SER A 216 0.88 3.69 -4.64
C SER A 216 1.60 2.88 -3.55
N LEU A 217 0.88 1.99 -2.85
CA LEU A 217 1.48 1.08 -1.87
C LEU A 217 2.39 0.03 -2.51
N ARG A 218 2.01 -0.55 -3.67
CA ARG A 218 2.92 -1.41 -4.46
C ARG A 218 4.23 -0.70 -4.79
N GLY A 219 4.19 0.60 -5.04
CA GLY A 219 5.39 1.38 -5.29
C GLY A 219 6.34 1.45 -4.09
N ILE A 220 5.79 1.68 -2.90
CA ILE A 220 6.55 1.66 -1.64
C ILE A 220 7.09 0.25 -1.35
N VAL A 221 6.26 -0.77 -1.48
CA VAL A 221 6.64 -2.19 -1.31
C VAL A 221 7.80 -2.57 -2.25
N LYS A 222 7.70 -2.22 -3.55
CA LYS A 222 8.76 -2.47 -4.53
C LYS A 222 10.10 -1.87 -4.08
N HIS A 223 10.06 -0.67 -3.50
CA HIS A 223 11.24 0.03 -3.02
C HIS A 223 11.83 -0.61 -1.75
N LEU A 224 10.98 -0.97 -0.78
CA LEU A 224 11.40 -1.58 0.48
C LEU A 224 11.98 -2.98 0.28
N ASP A 225 11.32 -3.82 -0.50
CA ASP A 225 11.70 -5.22 -0.72
C ASP A 225 12.62 -5.40 -1.94
N GLU A 226 13.09 -4.31 -2.54
CA GLU A 226 13.97 -4.32 -3.71
C GLU A 226 13.46 -5.22 -4.86
N MET A 227 12.13 -5.30 -5.02
CA MET A 227 11.51 -6.22 -5.97
C MET A 227 11.87 -5.89 -7.42
N SER A 228 12.06 -6.92 -8.24
CA SER A 228 12.19 -6.79 -9.69
C SER A 228 10.88 -6.28 -10.33
N ASN A 229 10.96 -5.88 -11.60
CA ASN A 229 9.79 -5.43 -12.35
C ASN A 229 8.78 -6.59 -12.53
N GLU A 230 9.27 -7.81 -12.72
CA GLU A 230 8.46 -9.02 -12.88
C GLU A 230 7.79 -9.40 -11.56
N GLN A 231 8.53 -9.37 -10.45
CA GLN A 231 7.98 -9.68 -9.12
C GLN A 231 6.86 -8.71 -8.76
N ILE A 232 7.05 -7.40 -8.97
CA ILE A 232 6.03 -6.41 -8.60
C ILE A 232 4.76 -6.56 -9.44
N MET A 233 4.85 -7.03 -10.68
CA MET A 233 3.68 -7.29 -11.54
C MET A 233 2.74 -8.34 -10.94
N GLY A 234 3.29 -9.37 -10.28
CA GLY A 234 2.54 -10.43 -9.61
C GLY A 234 1.94 -10.03 -8.26
N LEU A 235 2.43 -8.95 -7.64
CA LEU A 235 1.98 -8.54 -6.32
C LEU A 235 0.53 -8.00 -6.34
N ASN A 236 -0.28 -8.53 -5.42
CA ASN A 236 -1.66 -8.12 -5.20
C ASN A 236 -1.85 -7.75 -3.73
N LEU A 237 -2.08 -6.46 -3.46
CA LEU A 237 -2.42 -5.99 -2.13
C LEU A 237 -3.94 -6.11 -1.92
N PRO A 238 -4.40 -6.86 -0.89
CA PRO A 238 -5.82 -7.00 -0.58
C PRO A 238 -6.42 -5.65 -0.13
N THR A 239 -7.74 -5.48 -0.30
CA THR A 239 -8.47 -4.31 0.22
C THR A 239 -8.71 -4.46 1.72
N GLY A 240 -8.53 -3.39 2.49
CA GLY A 240 -8.93 -3.32 3.89
C GLY A 240 -8.24 -4.29 4.84
N ILE A 241 -7.08 -4.86 4.47
CA ILE A 241 -6.25 -5.65 5.38
C ILE A 241 -4.96 -4.87 5.63
N PRO A 242 -4.72 -4.40 6.87
CA PRO A 242 -3.45 -3.77 7.24
C PRO A 242 -2.28 -4.75 7.10
N PHE A 243 -1.13 -4.23 6.69
CA PHE A 243 0.13 -4.97 6.70
C PHE A 243 1.24 -4.14 7.32
N VAL A 244 2.15 -4.85 7.98
CA VAL A 244 3.18 -4.27 8.83
C VAL A 244 4.54 -4.50 8.18
N TYR A 245 5.35 -3.45 8.20
CA TYR A 245 6.79 -3.53 8.02
C TYR A 245 7.49 -3.21 9.34
N GLU A 246 8.49 -4.02 9.65
CA GLU A 246 9.49 -3.70 10.65
C GLU A 246 10.81 -3.46 9.94
N LEU A 247 11.47 -2.35 10.25
CA LEU A 247 12.66 -1.88 9.54
C LEU A 247 13.85 -1.76 10.49
N ASP A 248 15.05 -2.06 9.99
CA ASP A 248 16.32 -1.81 10.70
C ASP A 248 16.70 -0.32 10.69
N GLU A 249 17.84 0.04 11.29
CA GLU A 249 18.32 1.42 11.37
C GLU A 249 18.61 2.08 10.01
N ASN A 250 18.74 1.28 8.95
CA ASN A 250 18.96 1.71 7.58
C ASN A 250 17.66 1.67 6.74
N PHE A 251 16.51 1.54 7.40
CA PHE A 251 15.17 1.46 6.78
C PHE A 251 14.99 0.26 5.87
N LYS A 252 15.78 -0.81 6.06
CA LYS A 252 15.59 -2.07 5.32
C LYS A 252 14.65 -2.99 6.09
N PRO A 253 13.76 -3.72 5.40
CA PRO A 253 12.83 -4.62 6.05
C PRO A 253 13.55 -5.76 6.77
N VAL A 254 13.21 -5.96 8.04
CA VAL A 254 13.51 -7.18 8.81
C VAL A 254 12.26 -8.06 8.92
N VAL A 255 11.08 -7.44 8.90
CA VAL A 255 9.79 -8.09 8.65
C VAL A 255 9.14 -7.38 7.48
N SER A 256 8.80 -8.13 6.44
CA SER A 256 8.16 -7.59 5.23
C SER A 256 6.69 -8.04 5.14
N MET A 257 5.82 -7.08 4.83
CA MET A 257 4.39 -7.27 4.53
C MET A 257 3.65 -8.26 5.43
N LYS A 258 3.83 -8.19 6.75
CA LYS A 258 3.07 -9.05 7.66
C LYS A 258 1.62 -8.57 7.73
N PHE A 259 0.70 -9.26 7.06
CA PHE A 259 -0.73 -8.95 7.11
C PHE A 259 -1.34 -9.21 8.48
N LEU A 260 -2.26 -8.34 8.90
CA LEU A 260 -3.03 -8.47 10.13
C LEU A 260 -4.40 -9.07 9.81
N GLY A 261 -4.48 -10.39 9.89
CA GLY A 261 -5.67 -11.19 9.64
C GLY A 261 -5.32 -12.67 9.66
N ASP A 262 -6.30 -13.56 9.73
CA ASP A 262 -6.06 -14.99 9.58
C ASP A 262 -5.63 -15.31 8.13
N GLU A 263 -4.86 -16.37 7.97
CA GLU A 263 -4.20 -16.71 6.71
C GLU A 263 -5.20 -17.00 5.57
N GLU A 264 -6.35 -17.61 5.88
CA GLU A 264 -7.38 -17.95 4.91
C GLU A 264 -8.06 -16.68 4.38
N THR A 265 -8.46 -15.77 5.27
CA THR A 265 -9.04 -14.48 4.90
C THR A 265 -8.09 -13.66 4.03
N VAL A 266 -6.80 -13.60 4.40
CA VAL A 266 -5.79 -12.87 3.62
C VAL A 266 -5.62 -13.48 2.23
N LYS A 267 -5.48 -14.81 2.14
CA LYS A 267 -5.36 -15.53 0.85
C LYS A 267 -6.58 -15.30 -0.04
N ALA A 268 -7.79 -15.40 0.52
CA ALA A 268 -9.03 -15.16 -0.21
C ALA A 268 -9.12 -13.73 -0.75
N ALA A 269 -8.75 -12.73 0.06
CA ALA A 269 -8.75 -11.33 -0.34
C ALA A 269 -7.73 -11.03 -1.46
N ILE A 270 -6.52 -11.60 -1.37
CA ILE A 270 -5.49 -11.50 -2.43
C ILE A 270 -6.00 -12.12 -3.74
N ALA A 271 -6.60 -13.30 -3.67
CA ALA A 271 -7.16 -13.99 -4.84
C ALA A 271 -8.30 -13.18 -5.48
N ALA A 272 -9.17 -12.57 -4.68
CA ALA A 272 -10.25 -11.73 -5.16
C ALA A 272 -9.73 -10.53 -5.96
N VAL A 273 -8.65 -9.88 -5.51
CA VAL A 273 -8.01 -8.78 -6.25
C VAL A 273 -7.40 -9.25 -7.57
N ALA A 274 -6.76 -10.42 -7.58
CA ALA A 274 -6.20 -11.00 -8.80
C ALA A 274 -7.29 -11.28 -9.85
N ALA A 275 -8.47 -11.75 -9.43
CA ALA A 275 -9.59 -12.08 -10.30
C ALA A 275 -10.26 -10.87 -10.99
N GLN A 276 -10.09 -9.64 -10.48
CA GLN A 276 -10.81 -8.44 -10.96
C GLN A 276 -10.58 -8.06 -12.45
N GLY A 277 -9.62 -8.66 -13.15
CA GLY A 277 -9.53 -8.39 -14.60
C GLY A 277 -9.20 -9.62 -15.40
N LYS A 278 -9.78 -10.75 -15.01
CA LYS A 278 -10.09 -11.84 -15.93
C LYS A 278 -11.47 -11.56 -16.54
N ALA A 279 -11.69 -11.92 -17.80
CA ALA A 279 -13.05 -11.96 -18.34
C ALA A 279 -13.91 -12.91 -17.48
N LYS A 280 -15.19 -12.55 -17.30
CA LYS A 280 -16.19 -13.45 -16.71
C LYS A 280 -16.88 -14.23 -17.81
#